data_AF-A0A4V3DV65-F1
#
_entry.id   AF-A0A4V3DV65-F1
#
_cell.length_a   1.000
_cell.length_b   1.000
_cell.length_c   1.000
_cell.angle_alpha   90.00
_cell.angle_beta   90.00
_cell.angle_gamma   90.00
#
_symmetry.space_group_name_H-M   'P 1'
#
loop_
_entity.id
_entity.type
_entity.pdbx_description
1 polymer ?
#
loop_
_entity_poly.entity_id
_entity_poly.type
_entity_poly.pdbx_seq_one_letter_code
_entity_poly.pdbx_strand_id
1 'polypeptide(L)'
;MADTYQTFGGGGGNFSTPINMAGAQVTFYWGDALVAIMINNTKYGGNTGSLQSVTVQMPTDGKVVLKKMQAKNDQGYMVVSYLEFEILGASTKVGKLSTNAATLTTDCVIMFTGINCGGLIDQLKYQIIPS
;
A
#
# COMPACT_ATOMS: atom_id res chain seq x y z
N MET A 1 10.07 6.29 -22.68
CA MET A 1 10.61 5.59 -21.50
C MET A 1 9.66 4.46 -21.15
N ALA A 2 10.16 3.29 -20.78
CA ALA A 2 9.31 2.15 -20.43
C ALA A 2 8.73 2.33 -19.02
N ASP A 3 7.48 1.95 -18.84
CA ASP A 3 6.85 1.93 -17.52
C ASP A 3 7.61 0.99 -16.58
N THR A 4 8.11 1.54 -15.48
CA THR A 4 8.84 0.75 -14.48
C THR A 4 7.87 0.31 -13.40
N TYR A 5 7.43 -0.95 -13.49
CA TYR A 5 6.64 -1.60 -12.44
C TYR A 5 7.58 -2.23 -11.41
N GLN A 6 7.26 -2.02 -10.14
CA GLN A 6 7.96 -2.63 -9.02
C GLN A 6 6.96 -3.27 -8.05
N THR A 7 7.47 -4.20 -7.26
CA THR A 7 6.73 -4.87 -6.20
C THR A 7 7.46 -4.74 -4.87
N PHE A 8 6.73 -4.51 -3.79
CA PHE A 8 7.29 -4.38 -2.46
C PHE A 8 6.49 -5.22 -1.46
N GLY A 9 7.17 -6.01 -0.63
CA GLY A 9 6.58 -6.95 0.33
C GLY A 9 7.06 -8.39 0.16
N GLY A 10 6.27 -9.36 0.62
CA GLY A 10 6.56 -10.79 0.49
C GLY A 10 6.13 -11.41 -0.85
N GLY A 11 6.31 -12.73 -0.97
CA GLY A 11 5.98 -13.51 -2.16
C GLY A 11 4.75 -14.41 -2.03
N GLY A 12 3.96 -14.28 -0.97
CA GLY A 12 2.73 -15.06 -0.76
C GLY A 12 1.54 -14.53 -1.57
N GLY A 13 0.52 -15.37 -1.77
CA GLY A 13 -0.76 -15.04 -2.43
C GLY A 13 -0.68 -14.80 -3.94
N ASN A 14 -1.83 -14.49 -4.57
CA ASN A 14 -1.91 -14.10 -5.99
C ASN A 14 -2.35 -12.64 -6.10
N PHE A 15 -1.74 -11.88 -7.02
CA PHE A 15 -2.24 -10.54 -7.34
C PHE A 15 -3.68 -10.62 -7.86
N SER A 16 -4.54 -9.78 -7.31
CA SER A 16 -5.77 -9.42 -8.02
C SER A 16 -5.41 -8.67 -9.32
N THR A 17 -6.29 -8.77 -10.33
CA THR A 17 -6.26 -7.94 -11.56
C THR A 17 -6.06 -6.45 -11.23
N PRO A 18 -5.56 -5.63 -12.18
CA PRO A 18 -5.05 -4.30 -11.89
C PRO A 18 -6.01 -3.47 -11.04
N ILE A 19 -5.46 -2.90 -9.98
CA ILE A 19 -6.23 -2.12 -9.02
C ILE A 19 -6.22 -0.66 -9.46
N ASN A 20 -7.39 -0.14 -9.78
CA ASN A 20 -7.55 1.28 -10.07
C ASN A 20 -7.93 2.04 -8.80
N MET A 21 -6.97 2.80 -8.27
CA MET A 21 -7.20 3.74 -7.16
C MET A 21 -7.52 5.16 -7.64
N ALA A 22 -7.42 5.46 -8.93
CA ALA A 22 -7.60 6.81 -9.45
C ALA A 22 -9.03 7.31 -9.19
N GLY A 23 -9.14 8.48 -8.54
CA GLY A 23 -10.42 9.08 -8.15
C GLY A 23 -11.24 8.29 -7.13
N ALA A 24 -10.71 7.18 -6.60
CA ALA A 24 -11.42 6.34 -5.65
C ALA A 24 -11.25 6.84 -4.21
N GLN A 25 -12.25 6.57 -3.37
CA GLN A 25 -12.07 6.64 -1.94
C GLN A 25 -11.35 5.36 -1.48
N VAL A 26 -10.21 5.51 -0.82
CA VAL A 26 -9.40 4.37 -0.35
C VAL A 26 -9.30 4.41 1.17
N THR A 27 -9.74 3.35 1.82
CA THR A 27 -9.59 3.16 3.27
C THR A 27 -8.55 2.10 3.56
N PHE A 28 -7.52 2.46 4.31
CA PHE A 28 -6.49 1.54 4.77
C PHE A 28 -6.85 1.08 6.19
N TYR A 29 -6.65 -0.20 6.47
CA TYR A 29 -6.86 -0.80 7.79
C TYR A 29 -5.57 -1.48 8.26
N TRP A 30 -5.18 -1.21 9.50
CA TRP A 30 -3.96 -1.79 10.08
C TRP A 30 -4.07 -2.07 11.57
N GLY A 31 -3.29 -3.06 12.00
CA GLY A 31 -2.91 -3.29 13.39
C GLY A 31 -1.41 -3.05 13.53
N ASP A 32 -0.65 -4.10 13.87
CA ASP A 32 0.81 -4.03 13.80
C ASP A 32 1.38 -4.14 12.36
N ALA A 33 0.54 -4.47 11.38
CA ALA A 33 0.84 -4.51 9.96
C ALA A 33 -0.38 -4.04 9.15
N LEU A 34 -0.19 -3.82 7.85
CA LEU A 34 -1.29 -3.50 6.95
C LEU A 34 -2.16 -4.75 6.74
N VAL A 35 -3.43 -4.68 7.12
CA VAL A 35 -4.33 -5.85 7.13
C VAL A 35 -5.21 -5.87 5.91
N ALA A 36 -5.81 -4.72 5.58
CA ALA A 36 -6.72 -4.61 4.45
C ALA A 36 -6.70 -3.22 3.83
N ILE A 37 -7.07 -3.16 2.56
CA ILE A 37 -7.29 -1.93 1.80
C ILE A 37 -8.68 -2.06 1.17
N MET A 38 -9.53 -1.06 1.40
CA MET A 38 -10.84 -0.97 0.77
C MET A 38 -10.82 0.16 -0.25
N ILE A 39 -11.22 -0.13 -1.48
CA ILE A 39 -11.24 0.82 -2.59
C ILE A 39 -12.67 0.91 -3.06
N ASN A 40 -13.29 2.07 -2.83
CA ASN A 40 -14.73 2.24 -2.87
C ASN A 40 -15.40 1.17 -1.98
N ASN A 41 -16.05 0.16 -2.58
CA ASN A 41 -16.72 -0.93 -1.86
C ASN A 41 -16.02 -2.30 -1.99
N THR A 42 -14.83 -2.34 -2.62
CA THR A 42 -14.09 -3.59 -2.80
C THR A 42 -12.99 -3.71 -1.76
N LYS A 43 -13.02 -4.78 -0.95
CA LYS A 43 -12.02 -5.04 0.09
C LYS A 43 -10.95 -6.03 -0.40
N TYR A 44 -9.70 -5.69 -0.14
CA TYR A 44 -8.52 -6.54 -0.33
C TYR A 44 -7.88 -6.81 1.04
N GLY A 45 -7.62 -8.07 1.36
CA GLY A 45 -6.99 -8.49 2.62
C GLY A 45 -7.96 -8.99 3.69
N GLY A 46 -7.50 -8.94 4.94
CA GLY A 46 -8.10 -9.67 6.06
C GLY A 46 -9.35 -9.06 6.68
N ASN A 47 -9.57 -9.43 7.95
CA ASN A 47 -10.67 -8.90 8.75
C ASN A 47 -10.32 -7.51 9.30
N THR A 48 -11.26 -6.58 9.26
CA THR A 48 -11.07 -5.18 9.64
C THR A 48 -11.63 -4.81 11.01
N GLY A 49 -12.26 -5.76 11.72
CA GLY A 49 -12.85 -5.52 13.04
C GLY A 49 -11.84 -4.97 14.04
N SER A 50 -12.16 -3.83 14.67
CA SER A 50 -11.35 -3.14 15.68
C SER A 50 -9.97 -2.65 15.23
N LEU A 51 -9.72 -2.56 13.92
CA LEU A 51 -8.45 -2.03 13.40
C LEU A 51 -8.45 -0.50 13.34
N GLN A 52 -7.24 0.06 13.40
CA GLN A 52 -7.03 1.46 13.03
C GLN A 52 -7.31 1.61 11.53
N SER A 53 -7.87 2.75 11.15
CA SER A 53 -8.12 3.04 9.74
C SER A 53 -7.95 4.52 9.40
N VAL A 54 -7.66 4.78 8.14
CA VAL A 54 -7.68 6.12 7.55
C VAL A 54 -8.27 6.01 6.16
N THR A 55 -9.17 6.95 5.86
CA THR A 55 -9.76 7.10 4.54
C THR A 55 -9.13 8.29 3.85
N VAL A 56 -8.69 8.08 2.62
CA VAL A 56 -8.15 9.14 1.76
C VAL A 56 -8.90 9.16 0.44
N GLN A 57 -9.05 10.35 -0.11
CA GLN A 57 -9.52 10.52 -1.47
C GLN A 57 -8.29 10.54 -2.39
N MET A 58 -8.18 9.53 -3.25
CA MET A 58 -7.07 9.47 -4.20
C MET A 58 -7.27 10.51 -5.33
N PRO A 59 -6.18 11.10 -5.86
CA PRO A 59 -6.25 11.98 -7.02
C PRO A 59 -6.90 11.31 -8.23
N THR A 60 -7.54 12.10 -9.09
CA THR A 60 -8.25 11.59 -10.28
C THR A 60 -7.33 10.91 -11.29
N ASP A 61 -6.03 11.20 -11.26
CA ASP A 61 -5.02 10.53 -12.06
C ASP A 61 -4.31 9.38 -11.32
N GLY A 62 -4.69 9.10 -10.06
CA GLY A 62 -4.17 8.02 -9.24
C GLY A 62 -2.74 8.20 -8.75
N LYS A 63 -2.13 9.36 -9.01
CA LYS A 63 -0.73 9.62 -8.67
C LYS A 63 -0.57 10.09 -7.25
N VAL A 64 0.37 9.51 -6.52
CA VAL A 64 0.75 9.94 -5.17
C VAL A 64 2.26 10.02 -5.08
N VAL A 65 2.79 10.89 -4.22
CA VAL A 65 4.23 10.88 -3.95
C VAL A 65 4.49 9.86 -2.85
N LEU A 66 5.11 8.74 -3.20
CA LEU A 66 5.60 7.82 -2.18
C LEU A 66 6.74 8.50 -1.44
N LYS A 67 6.77 8.35 -0.11
CA LYS A 67 7.86 8.81 0.76
C LYS A 67 8.59 7.62 1.38
N LYS A 68 7.82 6.64 1.88
CA LYS A 68 8.37 5.47 2.57
C LYS A 68 7.44 4.26 2.50
N MET A 69 8.02 3.07 2.39
CA MET A 69 7.33 1.81 2.67
C MET A 69 8.21 0.93 3.56
N GLN A 70 7.59 0.17 4.47
CA GLN A 70 8.28 -0.88 5.23
C GLN A 70 7.56 -2.22 5.11
N ALA A 71 8.36 -3.28 5.09
CA ALA A 71 7.90 -4.65 5.20
C ALA A 71 8.62 -5.35 6.35
N LYS A 72 7.89 -6.16 7.10
CA LYS A 72 8.40 -6.91 8.25
C LYS A 72 8.03 -8.38 8.12
N ASN A 73 8.78 -9.23 8.83
CA ASN A 73 8.35 -10.60 9.05
C ASN A 73 7.23 -10.61 10.10
N ASP A 74 6.11 -11.23 9.77
CA ASP A 74 4.96 -11.48 10.64
C ASP A 74 4.63 -12.98 10.53
N GLN A 75 4.83 -13.71 11.62
CA GLN A 75 4.58 -15.16 11.71
C GLN A 75 5.26 -16.01 10.61
N GLY A 76 6.45 -15.61 10.16
CA GLY A 76 7.21 -16.30 9.11
C GLY A 76 6.99 -15.75 7.70
N TYR A 77 6.03 -14.84 7.51
CA TYR A 77 5.71 -14.24 6.21
C TYR A 77 6.13 -12.78 6.16
N MET A 78 6.69 -12.35 5.03
CA MET A 78 7.02 -10.93 4.83
C MET A 78 5.76 -10.19 4.39
N VAL A 79 5.35 -9.16 5.14
CA VAL A 79 4.13 -8.39 4.88
C VAL A 79 4.41 -6.89 4.93
N VAL A 80 3.60 -6.11 4.22
CA VAL A 80 3.68 -4.65 4.25
C VAL A 80 3.21 -4.15 5.61
N SER A 81 4.08 -3.46 6.34
CA SER A 81 3.82 -3.02 7.70
C SER A 81 3.56 -1.52 7.84
N TYR A 82 4.10 -0.71 6.93
CA TYR A 82 3.97 0.74 6.97
C TYR A 82 4.03 1.35 5.57
N LEU A 83 3.22 2.38 5.32
CA LEU A 83 3.29 3.24 4.14
C LEU A 83 3.21 4.70 4.57
N GLU A 84 4.00 5.53 3.91
CA GLU A 84 3.93 6.99 3.98
C GLU A 84 3.95 7.54 2.56
N PHE A 85 2.90 8.29 2.23
CA PHE A 85 2.73 8.89 0.92
C PHE A 85 2.03 10.24 1.06
N GLU A 86 2.17 11.08 0.05
CA GLU A 86 1.62 12.42 0.02
C GLU A 86 0.54 12.52 -1.07
N ILE A 87 -0.59 13.11 -0.69
CA ILE A 87 -1.68 13.47 -1.59
C ILE A 87 -1.90 14.98 -1.45
N LEU A 88 -1.77 15.73 -2.54
CA LEU A 88 -2.01 17.18 -2.58
C LEU A 88 -1.24 17.97 -1.50
N GLY A 89 0.01 17.61 -1.22
CA GLY A 89 0.83 18.26 -0.19
C GLY A 89 0.61 17.76 1.25
N ALA A 90 -0.35 16.86 1.49
CA ALA A 90 -0.63 16.30 2.80
C ALA A 90 -0.07 14.87 2.93
N SER A 91 0.80 14.65 3.93
CA SER A 91 1.36 13.33 4.24
C SER A 91 0.34 12.46 4.97
N THR A 92 0.13 11.25 4.45
CA THR A 92 -0.68 10.19 5.04
C THR A 92 0.23 9.05 5.48
N LYS A 93 0.01 8.55 6.71
CA LYS A 93 0.77 7.46 7.31
C LYS A 93 -0.17 6.34 7.69
N VAL A 94 0.16 5.11 7.28
CA VAL A 94 -0.64 3.91 7.58
C VAL A 94 0.26 2.77 8.02
N GLY A 95 -0.22 1.98 8.97
CA GLY A 95 0.57 0.91 9.56
C GLY A 95 1.50 1.40 10.68
N LYS A 96 2.37 0.49 11.14
CA LYS A 96 3.26 0.73 12.28
C LYS A 96 4.71 0.66 11.82
N LEU A 97 5.44 1.76 12.02
CA LEU A 97 6.85 1.84 11.72
C LEU A 97 7.64 0.94 12.67
N SER A 98 8.57 0.16 12.14
CA SER A 98 9.49 -0.70 12.91
C SER A 98 10.93 -0.39 12.52
N THR A 99 11.83 -0.34 13.50
CA THR A 99 13.26 -0.10 13.28
C THR A 99 13.97 -1.28 12.64
N ASN A 100 13.41 -2.49 12.75
CA ASN A 100 14.02 -3.74 12.29
C ASN A 100 13.37 -4.28 11.01
N ALA A 101 12.76 -3.41 10.20
CA ALA A 101 12.02 -3.75 8.99
C ALA A 101 12.75 -3.29 7.72
N ALA A 102 12.58 -4.05 6.62
CA ALA A 102 13.11 -3.65 5.31
C ALA A 102 12.37 -2.39 4.86
N THR A 103 13.11 -1.36 4.46
CA THR A 103 12.56 -0.03 4.17
C THR A 103 12.93 0.43 2.78
N LEU A 104 11.94 0.85 2.00
CA LEU A 104 12.13 1.65 0.80
C LEU A 104 11.86 3.10 1.14
N THR A 105 12.87 3.96 1.00
CA THR A 105 12.71 5.43 1.11
C THR A 105 13.00 6.03 -0.26
N THR A 106 12.01 6.69 -0.82
CA THR A 106 12.09 7.32 -2.15
C THR A 106 11.12 8.47 -2.17
N ASP A 107 11.48 9.57 -2.82
CA ASP A 107 10.56 10.65 -3.17
C ASP A 107 10.22 10.51 -4.65
N CYS A 108 9.20 9.70 -4.97
CA CYS A 108 8.80 9.49 -6.37
C CYS A 108 7.29 9.43 -6.53
N VAL A 109 6.82 9.86 -7.69
CA VAL A 109 5.40 9.74 -8.06
C VAL A 109 5.13 8.31 -8.47
N ILE A 110 4.13 7.69 -7.83
CA ILE A 110 3.73 6.33 -8.11
C ILE A 110 2.24 6.22 -8.37
N MET A 111 1.86 5.14 -9.05
CA MET A 111 0.49 4.64 -9.13
C MET A 111 0.46 3.20 -8.61
N PHE A 112 -0.37 2.90 -7.62
CA PHE A 112 -0.58 1.52 -7.18
C PHE A 112 -1.38 0.78 -8.25
N THR A 113 -0.94 -0.42 -8.59
CA THR A 113 -1.50 -1.22 -9.70
C THR A 113 -1.85 -2.64 -9.29
N GLY A 114 -1.51 -3.07 -8.08
CA GLY A 114 -1.89 -4.38 -7.57
C GLY A 114 -1.69 -4.51 -6.07
N ILE A 115 -2.54 -5.32 -5.44
CA ILE A 115 -2.44 -5.72 -4.05
C ILE A 115 -2.43 -7.25 -4.05
N ASN A 116 -1.47 -7.82 -3.32
CA ASN A 116 -1.45 -9.23 -2.99
C ASN A 116 -1.72 -9.37 -1.49
N CYS A 117 -2.66 -10.23 -1.14
CA CYS A 117 -3.14 -10.32 0.23
C CYS A 117 -3.79 -11.67 0.55
N GLY A 118 -3.49 -12.18 1.74
CA GLY A 118 -4.30 -13.17 2.46
C GLY A 118 -4.99 -12.54 3.67
N GLY A 119 -4.60 -12.98 4.87
CA GLY A 119 -5.02 -12.36 6.12
C GLY A 119 -4.44 -10.95 6.34
N LEU A 120 -3.34 -10.61 5.65
CA LEU A 120 -2.65 -9.33 5.68
C LEU A 120 -2.36 -8.87 4.24
N ILE A 121 -1.85 -7.64 4.06
CA ILE A 121 -1.31 -7.19 2.78
C ILE A 121 0.13 -7.67 2.64
N ASP A 122 0.32 -8.71 1.84
CA ASP A 122 1.62 -9.35 1.61
C ASP A 122 2.49 -8.48 0.70
N GLN A 123 1.92 -7.95 -0.39
CA GLN A 123 2.67 -7.23 -1.41
C GLN A 123 1.87 -6.10 -2.06
N LEU A 124 2.55 -5.01 -2.43
CA LEU A 124 2.03 -3.94 -3.27
C LEU A 124 2.80 -3.89 -4.58
N LYS A 125 2.07 -3.76 -5.69
CA LYS A 125 2.64 -3.44 -7.00
C LYS A 125 2.37 -1.99 -7.32
N TYR A 126 3.37 -1.29 -7.81
CA TYR A 126 3.27 0.12 -8.19
C TYR A 126 4.08 0.41 -9.44
N GLN A 127 3.65 1.42 -10.18
CA GLN A 127 4.33 1.97 -11.34
C GLN A 127 5.00 3.29 -10.92
N ILE A 128 6.30 3.42 -11.16
CA ILE A 128 6.98 4.71 -11.03
C ILE A 128 6.68 5.54 -12.26
N ILE A 129 6.17 6.76 -12.06
CA ILE A 129 5.84 7.70 -13.13
C ILE A 129 7.06 8.58 -13.38
N PRO A 130 7.66 8.56 -14.58
CA PRO A 130 8.75 9.46 -14.95
C PRO A 130 8.29 10.91 -14.88
N SER A 131 9.16 11.78 -14.34
CA SER A 131 9.01 13.24 -14.38
C SER A 131 9.19 13.80 -15.78
#